data_AF-A0A960EMA4-F1
#
_entry.id   AF-A0A960EMA4-F1
#
_cell.length_a   1.000
_cell.length_b   1.000
_cell.length_c   1.000
_cell.angle_alpha   90.00
_cell.angle_beta   90.00
_cell.angle_gamma   90.00
#
_symmetry.space_group_name_H-M   'P 1'
#
loop_
_entity.id
_entity.type
_entity.pdbx_description
1 polymer ?
#
loop_
_entity_poly.entity_id
_entity_poly.type
_entity_poly.pdbx_seq_one_letter_code
_entity_poly.pdbx_strand_id
1 'polypeptide(L)' 'MGRYDTISLLSDYGHADESVGVLHSVIRQLAPEVAVVDVTHAI' A
#
# COMPACT_ATOMS: atom_id res chain seq x y z
N MET A 1 1.41 -3.66 23.98
CA MET A 1 1.48 -2.83 22.76
C MET A 1 0.84 -3.64 21.63
N GLY A 2 -0.12 -3.08 20.88
CA GLY A 2 -0.80 -3.80 19.81
C GLY A 2 0.12 -3.99 18.60
N ARG A 3 0.06 -5.16 17.97
CA ARG A 3 0.72 -5.42 16.68
C ARG A 3 -0.13 -4.75 15.57
N TYR A 4 0.51 -4.03 14.66
CA TYR A 4 -0.18 -3.46 13.49
C TYR A 4 0.02 -4.41 12.30
N ASP A 5 -1.04 -5.09 11.91
CA ASP A 5 -1.00 -6.14 10.88
C ASP A 5 -1.56 -5.66 9.53
N THR A 6 -1.91 -4.38 9.42
CA THR A 6 -2.57 -3.81 8.23
C THR A 6 -2.11 -2.38 7.98
N ILE A 7 -1.85 -2.07 6.70
CA ILE A 7 -1.60 -0.74 6.17
C ILE A 7 -2.80 -0.34 5.31
N SER A 8 -3.43 0.79 5.62
CA SER A 8 -4.41 1.44 4.74
C SER A 8 -3.67 2.42 3.84
N LEU A 9 -3.69 2.20 2.52
CA LEU A 9 -2.92 2.98 1.56
C LEU A 9 -3.82 3.97 0.81
N LEU A 10 -3.48 5.25 0.90
CA LEU A 10 -4.16 6.34 0.20
C LEU A 10 -3.12 7.20 -0.50
N SER A 11 -3.31 7.46 -1.79
CA SER A 11 -2.48 8.38 -2.57
C SER A 11 -3.28 9.10 -3.66
N ASP A 12 -2.64 10.02 -4.35
CA ASP A 12 -3.15 10.78 -5.51
C ASP A 12 -2.51 10.32 -6.84
N TYR A 13 -1.83 9.16 -6.85
CA TYR A 13 -1.07 8.68 -8.01
C TYR A 13 -1.96 8.19 -9.16
N GLY A 14 -3.21 7.87 -8.88
CA GLY A 14 -4.08 7.18 -9.81
C GLY A 14 -3.57 5.77 -10.15
N HIS A 15 -4.10 5.24 -11.25
CA HIS A 15 -3.68 3.94 -11.82
C HIS A 15 -3.29 4.09 -13.29
N ALA A 16 -2.91 5.31 -13.70
CA ALA A 16 -2.48 5.58 -15.08
C ALA A 16 -1.07 5.05 -15.36
N ASP A 17 -0.29 4.81 -14.31
CA ASP A 17 1.05 4.22 -14.34
C ASP A 17 1.22 3.18 -13.22
N GLU A 18 2.42 2.60 -13.12
CA GLU A 18 2.77 1.52 -12.21
C GLU A 18 3.06 1.94 -10.76
N SER A 19 2.98 3.23 -10.42
CA SER A 19 3.49 3.76 -9.14
C SER A 19 2.84 3.10 -7.93
N VAL A 20 1.53 2.82 -7.97
CA VAL A 20 0.82 2.06 -6.92
C VAL A 20 1.38 0.64 -6.79
N GLY A 21 1.67 -0.02 -7.90
CA GLY A 21 2.32 -1.34 -7.91
C GLY A 21 3.71 -1.32 -7.28
N VAL A 22 4.48 -0.25 -7.50
CA VAL A 22 5.79 -0.06 -6.85
C VAL A 22 5.63 0.05 -5.33
N LEU A 23 4.67 0.84 -4.83
CA LEU A 23 4.39 0.94 -3.40
C LEU A 23 4.09 -0.43 -2.78
N HIS A 24 3.19 -1.20 -3.40
CA HIS A 24 2.87 -2.56 -2.97
C HIS A 24 4.12 -3.46 -2.95
N SER A 25 4.98 -3.39 -3.97
CA SER A 25 6.20 -4.20 -4.05
C SER A 25 7.19 -3.89 -2.92
N VAL A 26 7.38 -2.60 -2.59
CA VAL A 26 8.31 -2.16 -1.55
C VAL A 26 7.78 -2.55 -0.17
N ILE A 27 6.48 -2.35 0.09
CA ILE A 27 5.86 -2.78 1.33
C ILE A 27 6.00 -4.30 1.49
N ARG A 28 5.72 -5.08 0.45
CA ARG A 28 5.80 -6.54 0.49
C ARG A 28 7.21 -7.08 0.68
N GLN A 29 8.22 -6.33 0.22
CA GLN A 29 9.64 -6.64 0.45
C GLN A 29 10.05 -6.38 1.90
N LEU A 30 9.58 -5.29 2.51
CA LEU A 30 9.95 -4.87 3.86
C LEU A 30 9.18 -5.59 4.96
N ALA A 31 7.89 -5.81 4.76
CA ALA A 31 6.95 -6.37 5.73
C ALA A 31 6.03 -7.38 5.04
N PRO A 32 6.54 -8.60 4.73
CA PRO A 32 5.77 -9.63 4.03
C PRO A 32 4.50 -10.08 4.75
N GLU A 33 4.40 -9.83 6.06
CA GLU A 33 3.33 -10.26 6.96
C GLU A 33 2.15 -9.28 7.06
N VAL A 34 2.31 -8.02 6.63
CA VAL A 34 1.24 -7.03 6.75
C VAL A 34 0.29 -7.08 5.55
N ALA A 35 -1.01 -6.96 5.81
CA ALA A 35 -1.99 -6.76 4.76
C ALA A 35 -1.97 -5.30 4.27
N VAL A 36 -2.10 -5.07 2.97
CA VAL A 36 -2.27 -3.73 2.39
C VAL A 36 -3.68 -3.61 1.84
N VAL A 37 -4.38 -2.56 2.24
CA VAL A 37 -5.73 -2.23 1.76
C VAL A 37 -5.69 -0.85 1.12
N ASP A 38 -5.93 -0.80 -0.18
CA ASP A 38 -6.04 0.47 -0.90
C ASP A 38 -7.39 1.11 -0.54
N VAL A 39 -7.32 2.31 0.04
CA VAL A 39 -8.51 3.12 0.34
C VAL A 39 -8.98 3.78 -0.95
N THR A 40 -8.08 4.51 -1.61
CA THR A 40 -8.24 5.07 -2.95
C THR A 40 -6.88 5.60 -3.43
N HIS A 41 -6.68 5.61 -4.74
CA HIS A 41 -5.57 6.30 -5.39
C HIS A 41 -6.03 7.46 -6.28
N ALA A 42 -7.34 7.79 -6.26
CA ALA A 42 -7.97 8.75 -7.16
C ALA A 42 -8.45 10.01 -6.42
N ILE A 43 -7.60 10.54 -5.53
CA ILE A 43 -7.84 11.83 -4.85
C ILE A 43 -7.83 12.98 -5.85
#